data_AF-A0A5B7JZI8-F1
#
_entry.id   AF-A0A5B7JZI8-F1
#
_cell.length_a   1.000
_cell.length_b   1.000
_cell.length_c   1.000
_cell.angle_alpha   90.00
_cell.angle_beta   90.00
_cell.angle_gamma   90.00
#
_symmetry.space_group_name_H-M   'P 1'
#
loop_
_entity.id
_entity.type
_entity.pdbx_description
1 polymer ?
#
loop_
_entity_poly.entity_id
_entity_poly.type
_entity_poly.pdbx_seq_one_letter_code
_entity_poly.pdbx_strand_id
1 'polypeptide(L)' 'MCLCSPSDKLYVYGCEYNLRPDHCMYMSVCKTAETRGIFVLHGSRGTFHTNKQPAFRAVYQAWDEVSMM' A
#
# COMPACT_ATOMS: atom_id res chain seq x y z
N MET A 1 -2.38 9.10 -26.58
CA MET A 1 -3.44 8.21 -26.08
C MET A 1 -3.22 6.85 -26.71
N CYS A 2 -2.69 5.88 -25.97
CA CYS A 2 -2.50 4.53 -26.49
C CYS A 2 -3.86 3.82 -26.48
N LEU A 3 -4.28 3.31 -27.63
CA LEU A 3 -5.49 2.49 -27.78
C LEU A 3 -5.15 1.06 -27.33
N CYS A 4 -5.63 0.62 -26.16
CA CYS A 4 -5.53 -0.78 -25.73
C CYS A 4 -6.59 -1.65 -26.42
N SER A 5 -6.21 -2.86 -26.86
CA SER A 5 -7.13 -3.89 -27.38
C SER A 5 -8.10 -4.37 -26.29
N PRO A 6 -9.30 -4.91 -26.61
CA PRO A 6 -10.21 -5.48 -25.61
C PRO A 6 -9.60 -6.58 -24.74
N SER A 7 -8.58 -7.30 -25.26
CA SER A 7 -7.78 -8.30 -24.55
C SER A 7 -6.81 -7.69 -23.52
N ASP A 8 -6.52 -6.40 -23.63
CA ASP A 8 -5.49 -5.70 -22.85
C ASP A 8 -6.11 -4.83 -21.75
N LYS A 9 -7.37 -5.11 -21.39
CA LYS A 9 -8.07 -4.40 -20.32
C LYS A 9 -7.63 -4.93 -18.95
N LEU A 10 -6.90 -4.10 -18.22
CA LEU A 10 -6.49 -4.37 -16.85
C LEU A 10 -7.55 -3.91 -15.85
N TYR A 11 -7.85 -4.74 -14.86
CA TYR A 11 -8.61 -4.30 -13.69
C TYR A 11 -7.69 -3.51 -12.75
N VAL A 12 -8.02 -2.24 -12.52
CA VAL A 12 -7.25 -1.38 -11.61
C VAL A 12 -7.78 -1.54 -10.21
N TYR A 13 -6.99 -2.16 -9.33
CA TYR A 13 -7.31 -2.25 -7.91
C TYR A 13 -7.26 -0.88 -7.23
N GLY A 14 -8.15 -0.69 -6.25
CA GLY A 14 -8.13 0.50 -5.39
C GLY A 14 -6.91 0.53 -4.46
N CYS A 15 -6.63 1.69 -3.90
CA CYS A 15 -5.44 1.92 -3.06
C CYS A 15 -5.45 1.08 -1.78
N GLU A 16 -6.62 0.64 -1.32
CA GLU A 16 -6.79 -0.27 -0.18
C GLU A 16 -5.99 -1.60 -0.35
N TYR A 17 -5.69 -2.01 -1.59
CA TYR A 17 -4.92 -3.22 -1.91
C TYR A 17 -3.46 -2.95 -2.27
N ASN A 18 -3.00 -1.70 -2.22
CA ASN A 18 -1.61 -1.35 -2.56
C ASN A 18 -1.22 -0.02 -1.92
N LEU A 19 -1.41 0.11 -0.60
CA LEU A 19 -1.18 1.37 0.08
C LEU A 19 0.33 1.65 0.11
N ARG A 20 0.73 2.72 -0.57
CA ARG A 20 2.09 3.25 -0.57
C ARG A 20 2.12 4.60 0.12
N PRO A 21 2.90 4.76 1.20
CA PRO A 21 2.88 5.98 1.99
C PRO A 21 3.44 7.18 1.23
N ASP A 22 4.41 6.93 0.34
CA ASP A 22 5.04 7.97 -0.48
C ASP A 22 4.09 8.56 -1.52
N HIS A 23 3.09 7.84 -1.99
CA HIS A 23 2.14 8.36 -2.98
C HIS A 23 0.90 8.99 -2.35
N CYS A 24 0.43 8.45 -1.21
CA CYS A 24 -0.71 9.03 -0.49
C CYS A 24 -0.40 10.41 0.10
N MET A 25 0.86 10.67 0.47
CA MET A 25 1.24 11.96 1.03
C MET A 25 1.12 13.12 0.04
N TYR A 26 1.32 12.84 -1.26
CA TYR A 26 1.36 13.88 -2.30
C TYR A 26 0.12 13.88 -3.21
N MET A 27 -0.73 12.85 -3.16
CA MET A 27 -1.87 12.68 -4.06
C MET A 27 -3.11 12.21 -3.29
N SER A 28 -4.29 12.71 -3.67
CA SER A 28 -5.60 12.33 -3.08
C SER A 28 -6.14 10.98 -3.57
N VAL A 29 -5.27 10.03 -3.89
CA VAL A 29 -5.64 8.71 -4.46
C VAL A 29 -6.03 7.67 -3.40
N CYS A 30 -5.93 8.01 -2.11
CA CYS A 30 -6.06 7.06 -1.00
C CYS A 30 -7.41 7.11 -0.28
N LYS A 31 -8.40 7.84 -0.84
CA LYS A 31 -9.75 7.95 -0.26
C LYS A 31 -10.46 6.60 -0.09
N THR A 32 -10.19 5.64 -0.97
CA THR A 32 -10.76 4.29 -0.83
C THR A 32 -10.14 3.54 0.35
N ALA A 33 -8.85 3.71 0.61
CA ALA A 33 -8.18 3.17 1.79
C ALA A 33 -8.66 3.83 3.08
N GLU A 34 -8.95 5.14 3.06
CA GLU A 34 -9.53 5.86 4.21
C GLU A 34 -10.95 5.39 4.55
N THR A 35 -11.78 5.15 3.53
CA THR A 35 -13.20 4.81 3.71
C THR A 35 -13.46 3.32 3.91
N ARG A 36 -12.65 2.44 3.31
CA ARG A 36 -12.82 0.98 3.36
C ARG A 36 -11.79 0.29 4.24
N GLY A 37 -10.80 1.02 4.73
CA GLY A 37 -9.65 0.46 5.41
C GLY A 37 -8.56 -0.01 4.43
N ILE A 38 -7.45 -0.47 5.01
CA ILE A 38 -6.26 -0.90 4.28
C ILE A 38 -6.14 -2.42 4.41
N PHE A 39 -6.04 -3.11 3.29
CA PHE A 39 -5.90 -4.56 3.23
C PHE A 39 -4.46 -4.99 2.96
N VAL A 40 -3.69 -4.21 2.19
CA VAL A 40 -2.30 -4.53 1.84
C VAL A 40 -1.42 -3.28 1.96
N LEU A 41 -0.35 -3.40 2.75
CA LEU A 41 0.68 -2.38 2.89
C LEU A 41 1.85 -2.67 1.93
N HIS A 42 2.18 -1.70 1.09
CA HIS A 42 3.34 -1.77 0.20
C HIS A 42 4.40 -0.78 0.66
N GLY A 43 5.42 -1.28 1.35
CA GLY A 43 6.55 -0.45 1.77
C GLY A 43 7.58 -0.25 0.66
N SER A 44 8.17 0.95 0.60
CA SER A 44 9.26 1.28 -0.33
C SER A 44 10.49 1.80 0.43
N ARG A 45 11.71 1.65 -0.10
CA ARG A 45 12.93 2.30 0.44
C ARG A 45 13.14 2.16 1.97
N GLY A 46 12.88 0.97 2.52
CA GLY A 46 13.02 0.71 3.96
C GLY A 46 11.86 1.22 4.83
N THR A 47 10.71 1.55 4.24
CA THR A 47 9.50 2.04 4.95
C THR A 47 9.20 1.25 6.22
N PHE A 48 9.31 -0.08 6.19
CA PHE A 48 9.02 -0.96 7.32
C PHE A 48 10.03 -0.89 8.48
N HIS A 49 11.24 -0.39 8.24
CA HIS A 49 12.33 -0.39 9.22
C HIS A 49 12.66 0.99 9.78
N THR A 50 12.06 2.05 9.23
CA THR A 50 12.29 3.43 9.69
C THR A 50 11.16 3.92 10.60
N ASN A 51 11.45 4.96 11.38
CA ASN A 51 10.44 5.63 12.21
C ASN A 51 9.59 6.65 11.45
N LYS A 52 9.79 6.80 10.13
CA LYS A 52 9.06 7.78 9.31
C LYS A 52 7.61 7.38 9.07
N GLN A 53 7.33 6.07 9.08
CA GLN A 53 6.00 5.51 8.85
C GLN A 53 5.66 4.52 9.96
N PRO A 54 5.20 5.00 11.13
CA PRO A 54 5.06 4.17 12.34
C PRO A 54 4.07 3.02 12.16
N ALA A 55 2.98 3.22 11.40
CA ALA A 55 2.01 2.16 11.14
C ALA A 55 2.62 0.98 10.34
N PHE A 56 3.46 1.28 9.34
CA PHE A 56 4.14 0.25 8.55
C PHE A 56 5.12 -0.53 9.42
N ARG A 57 5.92 0.18 10.22
CA ARG A 57 6.86 -0.45 11.16
C ARG A 57 6.15 -1.34 12.17
N ALA A 58 5.07 -0.87 12.77
CA ALA A 58 4.32 -1.64 13.77
C ALA A 58 3.78 -2.96 13.19
N VAL A 59 3.23 -2.93 11.97
CA VAL A 59 2.77 -4.15 11.29
C VAL A 59 3.95 -5.09 11.03
N TYR A 60 5.06 -4.59 10.48
CA TYR A 60 6.24 -5.42 10.23
C TYR A 60 6.77 -6.09 11.51
N GLN A 61 6.87 -5.34 12.62
CA GLN A 61 7.33 -5.89 13.90
C GLN A 61 6.40 -6.96 14.44
N ALA A 62 5.07 -6.75 14.38
CA ALA A 62 4.10 -7.75 14.81
C ALA A 62 4.23 -9.05 13.99
N TRP A 63 4.49 -8.95 12.70
CA TRP A 63 4.73 -10.14 11.85
C TRP A 63 6.07 -10.83 12.16
N ASP A 64 7.14 -10.06 12.38
CA ASP A 64 8.46 -10.56 12.76
C ASP A 64 8.37 -11.36 14.07
N GLU A 65 7.71 -10.79 15.09
CA GLU A 65 7.47 -11.45 16.38
C GLU A 65 6.68 -12.76 16.24
N VAL A 66 5.61 -12.76 15.43
CA VAL A 66 4.82 -13.97 15.16
C VAL A 66 5.64 -15.02 14.39
N SER A 67 6.51 -14.60 13.47
CA SER A 67 7.33 -15.53 12.66
C SER A 67 8.44 -16.22 13.46
N MET A 68 8.79 -15.67 14.62
CA MET A 68 9.76 -16.24 15.55
C MET A 68 9.11 -17.13 16.63
N MET A 69 7.79 -17.38 16.54
CA MET A 69 7.02 -18.18 17.48
C MET A 69 6.80 -19.62 17.00
#